data_AF-A0A1Y0VNH5-F1
#
_entry.id   AF-A0A1Y0VNH5-F1
#
_cell.length_a   1.000
_cell.length_b   1.000
_cell.length_c   1.000
_cell.angle_alpha   90.00
_cell.angle_beta   90.00
_cell.angle_gamma   90.00
#
_symmetry.space_group_name_H-M   'P 1'
#
loop_
_entity.id
_entity.type
_entity.pdbx_description
1 polymer ?
#
loop_
_entity_poly.entity_id
_entity_poly.type
_entity_poly.pdbx_seq_one_letter_code
_entity_poly.pdbx_strand_id
1 'polypeptide(L)'
;MEKIKDIISYLNEKAGTKYRASGSKTQRLIKARFNDGFNDEDFKKVIDIKVAEWSGTDMAKYLRPETLFGTKFESYLNQEVKKSKTNKGGDSYGGLEF
;
A
#
# COMPACT_ATOMS: atom_id res chain seq x y z
N MET A 1 12.34 -15.94 -4.41
CA MET A 1 11.75 -15.34 -5.63
C MET A 1 10.24 -15.60 -5.73
N GLU A 2 9.75 -16.75 -5.26
CA GLU A 2 8.32 -17.08 -5.25
C GLU A 2 7.46 -16.00 -4.58
N LYS A 3 7.83 -15.56 -3.37
CA LYS A 3 7.08 -14.48 -2.67
C LYS A 3 6.89 -13.20 -3.48
N ILE A 4 7.90 -12.79 -4.27
CA ILE A 4 7.78 -11.59 -5.12
C ILE A 4 6.73 -11.80 -6.22
N LYS A 5 6.73 -12.99 -6.82
CA LYS A 5 5.73 -13.36 -7.82
C LYS A 5 4.34 -13.34 -7.22
N ASP A 6 4.17 -13.88 -6.00
CA ASP A 6 2.88 -13.93 -5.32
C ASP A 6 2.34 -12.53 -4.99
N ILE A 7 3.19 -11.63 -4.47
CA ILE A 7 2.83 -10.24 -4.17
C ILE A 7 2.36 -9.51 -5.44
N ILE A 8 3.07 -9.71 -6.56
CA ILE A 8 2.72 -9.04 -7.82
C ILE A 8 1.49 -9.67 -8.48
N SER A 9 1.33 -10.98 -8.40
CA SER A 9 0.09 -11.65 -8.82
C SER A 9 -1.10 -11.12 -8.03
N TYR A 10 -0.96 -10.95 -6.71
CA TYR A 10 -2.01 -10.39 -5.87
C TYR A 10 -2.35 -8.94 -6.22
N LEU A 11 -1.34 -8.10 -6.45
CA LEU A 11 -1.56 -6.72 -6.94
C LEU A 11 -2.33 -6.72 -8.27
N ASN A 12 -1.93 -7.58 -9.20
CA ASN A 12 -2.58 -7.68 -10.51
C ASN A 12 -4.04 -8.12 -10.42
N GLU A 13 -4.32 -9.08 -9.55
CA GLU A 13 -5.68 -9.56 -9.29
C GLU A 13 -6.56 -8.45 -8.69
N LYS A 14 -6.05 -7.73 -7.67
CA LYS A 14 -6.83 -6.72 -6.95
C LYS A 14 -6.99 -5.41 -7.72
N ALA A 15 -5.96 -4.97 -8.44
CA ALA A 15 -5.97 -3.70 -9.18
C ALA A 15 -6.40 -3.86 -10.64
N GLY A 16 -6.62 -5.08 -11.13
CA GLY A 16 -6.92 -5.34 -12.55
C GLY A 16 -5.75 -5.02 -13.49
N THR A 17 -4.51 -5.15 -12.99
CA THR A 17 -3.28 -4.80 -13.72
C THR A 17 -2.52 -6.03 -14.23
N LYS A 18 -1.46 -5.80 -15.02
CA LYS A 18 -0.62 -6.87 -15.60
C LYS A 18 0.88 -6.62 -15.40
N TYR A 19 1.29 -6.19 -14.21
CA TYR A 19 2.69 -5.97 -13.86
C TYR A 19 3.49 -7.27 -13.86
N ARG A 20 4.77 -7.18 -14.23
CA ARG A 20 5.69 -8.33 -14.28
C ARG A 20 6.50 -8.43 -12.99
N ALA A 21 6.47 -9.60 -12.36
CA ALA A 21 7.30 -9.91 -11.19
C ALA A 21 8.80 -10.06 -11.53
N SER A 22 9.14 -10.23 -12.80
CA SER A 22 10.53 -10.31 -13.30
C SER A 22 11.20 -8.95 -13.47
N GLY A 23 10.47 -7.84 -13.30
CA GLY A 23 11.03 -6.49 -13.44
C GLY A 23 12.07 -6.20 -12.35
N SER A 24 13.29 -5.81 -12.75
CA SER A 24 14.40 -5.52 -11.82
C SER A 24 14.04 -4.46 -10.78
N LYS A 25 13.35 -3.39 -11.20
CA LYS A 25 12.91 -2.31 -10.31
C LYS A 25 11.89 -2.78 -9.27
N THR A 26 10.89 -3.54 -9.70
CA THR A 26 9.87 -4.15 -8.82
C THR A 26 10.52 -5.07 -7.81
N GLN A 27 11.42 -5.94 -8.24
CA GLN A 27 12.16 -6.84 -7.36
C GLN A 27 13.01 -6.07 -6.34
N ARG A 28 13.69 -5.01 -6.77
CA ARG A 28 14.52 -4.18 -5.88
C ARG A 28 13.69 -3.53 -4.78
N LEU A 29 12.53 -2.97 -5.11
CA LEU A 29 11.64 -2.34 -4.13
C LEU A 29 11.11 -3.35 -3.11
N ILE A 30 10.65 -4.51 -3.58
CA ILE A 30 10.12 -5.55 -2.69
C ILE A 30 11.23 -6.13 -1.79
N LYS A 31 12.41 -6.40 -2.35
CA LYS A 31 13.57 -6.87 -1.55
C LYS A 31 14.02 -5.83 -0.51
N ALA A 32 13.99 -4.55 -0.85
CA ALA A 32 14.33 -3.49 0.11
C ALA A 32 13.40 -3.55 1.33
N ARG A 33 12.09 -3.67 1.13
CA ARG A 33 11.13 -3.77 2.23
C ARG A 33 11.26 -5.06 3.03
N PHE A 34 11.61 -6.19 2.40
CA PHE A 34 11.97 -7.40 3.15
C PHE A 34 13.20 -7.17 4.04
N ASN A 35 14.21 -6.45 3.55
CA ASN A 35 15.40 -6.12 4.34
C ASN A 35 15.10 -5.14 5.49
N ASP A 36 14.09 -4.28 5.33
CA ASP A 36 13.61 -3.38 6.38
C ASP A 36 12.78 -4.11 7.46
N GLY A 37 12.53 -5.43 7.29
CA GLY A 37 11.83 -6.27 8.27
C GLY A 37 10.36 -6.54 7.96
N PHE A 38 9.83 -6.05 6.84
CA PHE A 38 8.45 -6.32 6.43
C PHE A 38 8.29 -7.72 5.83
N ASN A 39 7.12 -8.33 6.04
CA ASN A 39 6.79 -9.64 5.51
C ASN A 39 5.81 -9.54 4.32
N ASP A 40 5.52 -10.66 3.64
CA ASP A 40 4.63 -10.65 2.47
C ASP A 40 3.17 -10.29 2.77
N GLU A 41 2.70 -10.50 4.01
CA GLU A 41 1.36 -10.08 4.45
C GLU A 41 1.26 -8.56 4.51
N ASP A 42 2.33 -7.86 4.93
CA ASP A 42 2.38 -6.40 4.94
C ASP A 42 2.19 -5.83 3.53
N PHE A 43 2.79 -6.45 2.51
CA PHE A 43 2.59 -6.01 1.13
C PHE A 43 1.15 -6.21 0.68
N LYS A 44 0.56 -7.38 0.98
CA LYS A 44 -0.84 -7.66 0.64
C LYS A 44 -1.77 -6.67 1.33
N LYS A 45 -1.50 -6.33 2.59
CA LYS A 45 -2.25 -5.33 3.35
C LYS A 45 -2.15 -3.93 2.72
N VAL A 46 -0.95 -3.48 2.32
CA VAL A 46 -0.79 -2.19 1.60
C VAL A 46 -1.56 -2.19 0.28
N ILE A 47 -1.54 -3.31 -0.46
CA ILE A 47 -2.32 -3.48 -1.69
C ILE A 47 -3.81 -3.34 -1.38
N ASP A 48 -4.34 -4.05 -0.39
CA ASP A 48 -5.76 -3.99 -0.04
C ASP A 48 -6.19 -2.59 0.41
N ILE A 49 -5.39 -1.92 1.23
CA ILE A 49 -5.65 -0.53 1.68
C ILE A 49 -5.77 0.39 0.48
N LYS A 50 -4.78 0.37 -0.43
CA LYS A 50 -4.74 1.31 -1.55
C LYS A 50 -5.69 0.96 -2.67
N VAL A 51 -5.92 -0.32 -2.94
CA VAL A 51 -6.96 -0.75 -3.88
C VAL A 51 -8.33 -0.30 -3.35
N ALA A 52 -8.64 -0.49 -2.07
CA ALA A 52 -9.91 -0.03 -1.52
C ALA A 52 -10.09 1.50 -1.58
N GLU A 53 -9.00 2.26 -1.40
CA GLU A 53 -9.03 3.73 -1.42
C GLU A 53 -9.05 4.32 -2.84
N TRP A 54 -8.30 3.73 -3.77
CA TRP A 54 -8.05 4.34 -5.08
C TRP A 54 -8.79 3.66 -6.23
N SER A 55 -9.24 2.42 -6.06
CA SER A 55 -10.04 1.73 -7.09
C SER A 55 -11.33 2.51 -7.36
N GLY A 56 -11.67 2.65 -8.64
CA GLY A 56 -12.83 3.45 -9.07
C GLY A 56 -12.62 4.97 -9.05
N THR A 57 -11.41 5.45 -8.76
CA THR A 57 -11.06 6.88 -8.77
C THR A 57 -9.93 7.18 -9.76
N ASP A 58 -9.66 8.46 -10.03
CA ASP A 58 -8.49 8.89 -10.81
C ASP A 58 -7.15 8.46 -10.21
N MET A 59 -7.13 8.09 -8.93
CA MET A 59 -5.94 7.62 -8.25
C MET A 59 -5.60 6.15 -8.59
N ALA A 60 -6.51 5.39 -9.21
CA ALA A 60 -6.25 4.00 -9.61
C ALA A 60 -4.99 3.84 -10.47
N LYS A 61 -4.63 4.86 -11.27
CA LYS A 61 -3.38 4.91 -12.06
C LYS A 61 -2.10 4.83 -11.22
N TYR A 62 -2.19 5.08 -9.92
CA TYR A 62 -1.08 5.00 -8.97
C TYR A 62 -0.97 3.66 -8.24
N LEU A 63 -1.85 2.68 -8.54
CA LEU A 63 -1.76 1.30 -8.05
C LEU A 63 -0.61 0.52 -8.74
N ARG A 64 0.61 1.05 -8.63
CA ARG A 64 1.84 0.53 -9.25
C ARG A 64 2.82 0.06 -8.18
N PRO A 65 3.66 -0.96 -8.44
CA PRO A 65 4.69 -1.40 -7.49
C PRO A 65 5.60 -0.27 -7.01
N GLU A 66 5.95 0.66 -7.89
CA GLU A 66 6.82 1.81 -7.56
C GLU A 66 6.20 2.78 -6.57
N THR A 67 4.88 2.95 -6.62
CA THR A 67 4.15 3.83 -5.70
C THR A 67 3.87 3.10 -4.40
N LEU A 68 3.34 1.88 -4.47
CA LEU A 68 2.93 1.12 -3.29
C LEU A 68 4.13 0.70 -2.43
N PHE A 69 5.24 0.28 -3.05
CA PHE A 69 6.43 -0.22 -2.36
C PHE A 69 7.56 0.80 -2.29
N GLY A 70 7.23 2.07 -2.55
CA GLY A 70 8.12 3.22 -2.44
C GLY A 70 8.40 3.61 -0.98
N THR A 71 8.90 4.82 -0.76
CA THR A 71 9.28 5.32 0.59
C THR A 71 8.11 5.47 1.56
N LYS A 72 6.88 5.55 1.05
CA LYS A 72 5.66 5.67 1.85
C LYS A 72 5.05 4.33 2.28
N PHE A 73 5.73 3.21 2.04
CA PHE A 73 5.22 1.86 2.32
C PHE A 73 4.70 1.70 3.76
N GLU A 74 5.52 2.04 4.75
CA GLU A 74 5.15 1.94 6.17
C GLU A 74 3.97 2.86 6.53
N SER A 75 3.95 4.07 5.96
CA SER A 75 2.82 4.99 6.14
C SER A 75 1.53 4.41 5.56
N TYR A 76 1.58 3.73 4.42
CA TYR A 76 0.43 3.05 3.85
C TYR A 76 0.01 1.84 4.68
N LEU A 77 0.96 1.09 5.23
CA LEU A 77 0.69 -0.08 6.08
C LEU A 77 -0.02 0.30 7.38
N ASN A 78 0.37 1.43 7.96
CA ASN A 78 -0.19 1.99 9.19
C ASN A 78 -1.42 2.88 8.95
N GLN A 79 -1.80 3.11 7.69
CA GLN A 79 -2.99 3.87 7.39
C GLN A 79 -4.21 3.07 7.88
N GLU A 80 -4.98 3.66 8.79
CA GLU A 80 -6.27 3.10 9.17
C GLU A 80 -7.11 3.01 7.90
N VAL A 81 -7.49 1.77 7.52
CA VAL A 81 -8.57 1.58 6.55
C VAL A 81 -9.74 2.32 7.17
N LYS A 82 -10.11 3.47 6.60
CA LYS A 82 -11.36 4.13 6.92
C LYS A 82 -12.47 3.19 6.47
N LYS A 83 -12.71 2.12 7.23
CA LYS A 83 -14.08 1.67 7.45
C LYS A 83 -14.77 2.95 7.87
N SER A 84 -15.75 3.37 7.11
CA SER A 84 -16.69 4.42 7.48
C SER A 84 -17.24 4.09 8.87
N LYS A 85 -16.49 4.45 9.91
CA LYS A 85 -16.97 4.44 11.27
C LYS A 85 -17.90 5.63 11.32
N THR A 86 -19.19 5.32 11.36
CA THR A 86 -20.13 6.05 12.21
C THR A 86 -19.40 6.73 13.36
N ASN A 87 -19.55 8.05 13.42
CA ASN A 87 -19.10 8.98 14.46
C ASN A 87 -18.61 8.33 15.77
N LYS A 88 -17.40 8.72 16.21
CA LYS A 88 -17.08 9.08 17.61
C LYS A 88 -15.64 9.60 17.74
N GLY A 89 -15.53 10.87 18.20
CA GLY A 89 -14.45 11.54 18.97
C GLY A 89 -13.04 11.53 18.36
N GLY A 90 -12.33 12.63 18.20
CA GLY A 90 -12.40 13.91 18.90
C GLY A 90 -10.99 14.26 19.37
N ASP A 91 -10.17 14.80 18.47
CA ASP A 91 -8.88 15.39 18.81
C ASP A 91 -8.87 16.85 18.36
N SER A 92 -9.31 17.71 19.28
CA SER A 92 -9.13 19.15 19.22
C SER A 92 -7.65 19.46 19.44
N TYR A 93 -6.99 20.03 18.42
CA TYR A 93 -5.70 20.69 18.61
C TYR A 93 -5.93 21.97 19.42
N GLY A 94 -5.34 21.99 20.62
CA GLY A 94 -5.47 23.04 21.62
C GLY A 94 -5.06 24.41 21.11
N GLY A 95 -5.76 25.42 21.63
CA GLY A 95 -5.52 26.82 21.38
C GLY A 95 -4.11 27.26 21.74
N LEU A 96 -3.57 28.15 20.90
CA LEU A 96 -2.45 28.99 21.23
C LEU A 96 -3.02 30.40 21.35
N GLU A 97 -3.33 30.82 22.58
CA GLU A 97 -3.47 32.23 22.91
C GLU A 97 -2.06 32.79 23.11
N PHE A 98 -1.75 33.86 22.39
CA PHE A 98 -0.80 34.89 22.82
C PHE A 98 -1.56 36.19 22.98
#